data_AF-A0A132NM00-F1
#
_entry.id   AF-A0A132NM00-F1
#
_cell.length_a   1.000
_cell.length_b   1.000
_cell.length_c   1.000
_cell.angle_alpha   90.00
_cell.angle_beta   90.00
_cell.angle_gamma   90.00
#
_symmetry.space_group_name_H-M   'P 1'
#
loop_
_entity.id
_entity.type
_entity.pdbx_description
1 polymer ?
#
loop_
_entity_poly.entity_id
_entity_poly.type
_entity_poly.pdbx_seq_one_letter_code
_entity_poly.pdbx_strand_id
1 'polypeptide(L)'
;MNDQSACAQCDTSCATCSGAGQNACTSCPEGKYLKGNTCAENCGDNTYYPDPVSRKCISCSAATNEGGIEGCTACTYNATVSKPQCTNCGSKKVKYMIDGSTVCIDLASGCVDTDHFKADNDAGCVLCSDINGSDETTNKGVAQCKACTKTASQKPECTDCLEGYIKEGSGVAATCQACGTGCVTCAKKTENTQCQTCKSGFFLKGAAPGQYIACGDTAQGGIDGCAECSGTTGSLKCTKCKVNYNPSGEETNLTCTKVCEDDSACGGTAGSCDAIVIGASGEMTYYCSLCGQSNYVPIDGKCVDKASNTNGNICDQGVCTSCTTGYFLYMGGCYKVDTTPGSLMCSKATTAGVCDTPSANSRYFKVPGATDKQQSVLACGNPLGTNTTESNAYVGIQGCKTCEAPTAATGMAAAKCTACDGGKVLTSSGYGCVTCDIAGCSACRADNMCEACGDGYRLEGDTCVSTGGGSNLSSGAIAGISIAVITVVGGLVGFLYWWFICRGKA
;
A
#
# COMPACT_ATOMS: atom_id res chain seq x y z
N MET A 1 34.36 11.03 32.68
CA MET A 1 33.49 10.53 31.60
C MET A 1 33.82 9.06 31.44
N ASN A 2 32.89 8.17 31.78
CA ASN A 2 33.13 6.72 31.70
C ASN A 2 32.84 6.22 30.28
N ASP A 3 33.72 5.33 29.84
CA ASP A 3 33.92 4.83 28.49
C ASP A 3 33.27 3.44 28.36
N GLN A 4 32.10 3.32 27.70
CA GLN A 4 31.49 2.02 27.33
C GLN A 4 30.27 2.11 26.37
N SER A 5 30.35 2.89 25.29
CA SER A 5 29.26 2.95 24.28
C SER A 5 29.57 2.17 23.00
N ALA A 6 29.82 0.85 23.13
CA ALA A 6 29.92 -0.05 21.98
C ALA A 6 28.60 -0.83 21.81
N CYS A 7 27.99 -0.78 20.63
CA CYS A 7 26.80 -1.58 20.29
C CYS A 7 27.20 -3.07 20.17
N ALA A 8 26.44 -3.95 20.83
CA ALA A 8 26.58 -5.39 20.70
C ALA A 8 25.54 -5.94 19.72
N GLN A 9 25.92 -6.94 18.92
CA GLN A 9 25.01 -7.61 18.00
C GLN A 9 23.97 -8.44 18.78
N CYS A 10 22.73 -8.41 18.34
CA CYS A 10 21.67 -9.27 18.87
C CYS A 10 21.98 -10.74 18.61
N ASP A 11 21.41 -11.62 19.44
CA ASP A 11 21.47 -13.05 19.17
C ASP A 11 20.79 -13.38 17.83
N THR A 12 21.35 -14.34 17.08
CA THR A 12 20.85 -14.77 15.76
C THR A 12 19.40 -15.25 15.75
N SER A 13 18.85 -15.61 16.91
CA SER A 13 17.43 -15.97 17.06
C SER A 13 16.48 -14.76 17.01
N CYS A 14 17.00 -13.54 17.21
CA CYS A 14 16.24 -12.29 17.25
C CYS A 14 16.46 -11.45 15.98
N ALA A 15 15.42 -10.72 15.53
CA ALA A 15 15.60 -9.68 14.51
C ALA A 15 16.01 -8.33 15.13
N THR A 16 15.49 -8.02 16.31
CA THR A 16 15.94 -6.89 17.15
C THR A 16 15.99 -7.34 18.61
N CYS A 17 16.78 -6.68 19.45
CA CYS A 17 16.96 -7.03 20.85
C CYS A 17 17.15 -5.81 21.76
N SER A 18 16.85 -5.97 23.04
CA SER A 18 17.11 -4.99 24.10
C SER A 18 18.37 -5.30 24.92
N GLY A 19 19.02 -6.42 24.65
CA GLY A 19 20.21 -6.91 25.35
C GLY A 19 20.82 -8.12 24.66
N ALA A 20 21.86 -8.69 25.27
CA ALA A 20 22.54 -9.86 24.73
C ALA A 20 21.77 -11.17 25.03
N GLY A 21 21.81 -12.11 24.07
CA GLY A 21 21.29 -13.48 24.21
C GLY A 21 19.87 -13.70 23.68
N GLN A 22 19.48 -14.99 23.60
CA GLN A 22 18.24 -15.48 22.99
C GLN A 22 16.94 -15.05 23.69
N ASN A 23 17.05 -14.55 24.93
CA ASN A 23 15.91 -14.15 25.79
C ASN A 23 15.76 -12.63 25.88
N ALA A 24 16.40 -11.89 24.99
CA ALA A 24 16.37 -10.42 24.94
C ALA A 24 15.78 -9.90 23.62
N CYS A 25 15.05 -10.73 22.87
CA CYS A 25 14.45 -10.32 21.60
C CYS A 25 13.34 -9.29 21.80
N THR A 26 13.31 -8.26 20.96
CA THR A 26 12.21 -7.28 20.84
C THR A 26 11.41 -7.46 19.55
N SER A 27 11.94 -8.18 18.56
CA SER A 27 11.21 -8.65 17.38
C SER A 27 11.85 -9.90 16.80
N CYS A 28 11.08 -10.63 15.98
CA CYS A 28 11.49 -11.93 15.45
C CYS A 28 11.74 -11.91 13.93
N PRO A 29 12.63 -12.80 13.45
CA PRO A 29 12.79 -13.06 12.02
C PRO A 29 11.47 -13.46 11.34
N GLU A 30 11.42 -13.36 10.02
CA GLU A 30 10.25 -13.74 9.23
C GLU A 30 9.82 -15.20 9.50
N GLY A 31 8.52 -15.45 9.56
CA GLY A 31 7.96 -16.76 9.90
C GLY A 31 7.98 -17.13 11.39
N LYS A 32 8.49 -16.28 12.28
CA LYS A 32 8.50 -16.50 13.74
C LYS A 32 7.71 -15.42 14.49
N TYR A 33 7.23 -15.80 15.68
CA TYR A 33 6.41 -14.96 16.56
C TYR A 33 7.15 -14.68 17.88
N LEU A 34 7.02 -13.45 18.36
CA LEU A 34 7.61 -13.04 19.64
C LEU A 34 6.72 -13.52 20.81
N LYS A 35 7.28 -14.33 21.70
CA LYS A 35 6.63 -14.80 22.93
C LYS A 35 7.41 -14.29 24.15
N GLY A 36 6.89 -13.26 24.80
CA GLY A 36 7.67 -12.53 25.81
C GLY A 36 8.89 -11.90 25.16
N ASN A 37 10.09 -12.42 25.46
CA ASN A 37 11.36 -11.94 24.91
C ASN A 37 12.11 -13.00 24.09
N THR A 38 11.43 -14.08 23.68
CA THR A 38 12.00 -15.14 22.83
C THR A 38 11.21 -15.29 21.53
N CYS A 39 11.87 -15.78 20.49
CA CYS A 39 11.24 -16.04 19.19
C CYS A 39 10.92 -17.51 19.01
N ALA A 40 9.68 -17.81 18.61
CA ALA A 40 9.20 -19.17 18.41
C ALA A 40 8.48 -19.33 17.06
N GLU A 41 8.59 -20.50 16.44
CA GLU A 41 7.86 -20.83 15.20
C GLU A 41 6.36 -21.00 15.45
N ASN A 42 6.00 -21.49 16.64
CA ASN A 42 4.63 -21.63 17.11
C ASN A 42 4.53 -21.07 18.53
N CYS A 43 3.33 -20.72 18.95
CA CYS A 43 3.12 -20.12 20.28
C CYS A 43 3.03 -21.13 21.43
N GLY A 44 3.38 -22.39 21.19
CA GLY A 44 3.28 -23.50 22.13
C GLY A 44 1.87 -24.08 22.16
N ASP A 45 1.37 -24.38 23.35
CA ASP A 45 0.04 -24.98 23.57
C ASP A 45 -1.11 -24.01 23.20
N ASN A 46 -2.35 -24.52 23.22
CA ASN A 46 -3.58 -23.77 22.91
C ASN A 46 -3.89 -22.60 23.88
N THR A 47 -2.99 -22.23 24.80
CA THR A 47 -3.13 -21.08 25.71
C THR A 47 -2.60 -19.78 25.12
N TYR A 48 -1.93 -19.85 23.97
CA TYR A 48 -1.50 -18.72 23.15
C TYR A 48 -1.83 -18.99 21.68
N TYR A 49 -2.04 -17.94 20.91
CA TYR A 49 -2.19 -18.04 19.45
C TYR A 49 -1.15 -17.16 18.72
N PRO A 50 -0.72 -17.56 17.51
CA PRO A 50 0.13 -16.74 16.66
C PRO A 50 -0.71 -15.66 15.96
N ASP A 51 -0.41 -14.39 16.22
CA ASP A 51 -1.06 -13.28 15.52
C ASP A 51 -0.20 -12.82 14.32
N PRO A 52 -0.67 -13.04 13.07
CA PRO A 52 0.09 -12.67 11.88
C PRO A 52 0.25 -11.16 11.71
N VAL A 53 -0.60 -10.34 12.32
CA VAL A 53 -0.55 -8.88 12.19
C VAL A 53 0.55 -8.30 13.08
N SER A 54 0.50 -8.58 14.39
CA SER A 54 1.53 -8.08 15.32
C SER A 54 2.83 -8.89 15.30
N ARG A 55 2.82 -10.09 14.70
CA ARG A 55 3.91 -11.09 14.75
C ARG A 55 4.30 -11.47 16.18
N LYS A 56 3.30 -11.57 17.05
CA LYS A 56 3.46 -11.94 18.47
C LYS A 56 2.62 -13.16 18.81
N CYS A 57 3.05 -13.85 19.87
CA CYS A 57 2.25 -14.86 20.54
C CYS A 57 1.39 -14.17 21.59
N ILE A 58 0.09 -14.12 21.34
CA ILE A 58 -0.87 -13.46 22.23
C ILE A 58 -1.50 -14.51 23.12
N SER A 59 -1.53 -14.25 24.43
CA SER A 59 -2.18 -15.15 25.39
C SER A 59 -3.69 -15.12 25.17
N CYS A 60 -4.33 -16.29 25.17
CA CYS A 60 -5.78 -16.39 25.01
C CYS A 60 -6.54 -15.61 26.08
N SER A 61 -5.99 -15.52 27.29
CA SER A 61 -6.57 -14.79 28.43
C SER A 61 -6.09 -13.36 28.56
N ALA A 62 -5.31 -12.83 27.60
CA ALA A 62 -4.86 -11.44 27.63
C ALA A 62 -6.06 -10.48 27.54
N ALA A 63 -5.82 -9.21 27.84
CA ALA A 63 -6.83 -8.18 27.68
C ALA A 63 -7.18 -8.00 26.18
N THR A 64 -8.40 -7.55 25.89
CA THR A 64 -8.89 -7.40 24.50
C THR A 64 -8.08 -6.39 23.69
N ASN A 65 -7.57 -5.32 24.33
CA ASN A 65 -6.67 -4.35 23.70
C ASN A 65 -5.27 -4.92 23.38
N GLU A 66 -4.94 -6.10 23.92
CA GLU A 66 -3.72 -6.84 23.61
C GLU A 66 -3.98 -8.01 22.65
N GLY A 67 -5.24 -8.18 22.18
CA GLY A 67 -5.68 -9.24 21.29
C GLY A 67 -6.21 -10.51 22.00
N GLY A 68 -6.25 -10.55 23.33
CA GLY A 68 -6.81 -11.69 24.06
C GLY A 68 -8.34 -11.69 24.13
N ILE A 69 -8.90 -12.77 24.71
CA ILE A 69 -10.34 -12.97 24.91
C ILE A 69 -10.58 -13.16 26.41
N GLU A 70 -11.30 -12.23 27.03
CA GLU A 70 -11.54 -12.26 28.47
C GLU A 70 -12.23 -13.56 28.91
N GLY A 71 -11.66 -14.24 29.91
CA GLY A 71 -12.17 -15.52 30.42
C GLY A 71 -11.85 -16.74 29.55
N CYS A 72 -11.10 -16.58 28.46
CA CYS A 72 -10.70 -17.68 27.60
C CYS A 72 -9.44 -18.38 28.13
N THR A 73 -9.50 -19.70 28.30
CA THR A 73 -8.36 -20.51 28.76
C THR A 73 -7.65 -21.22 27.63
N ALA A 74 -8.32 -21.44 26.49
CA ALA A 74 -7.69 -21.96 25.28
C ALA A 74 -8.31 -21.36 24.02
N CYS A 75 -7.51 -21.05 23.00
CA CYS A 75 -7.92 -20.37 21.78
C CYS A 75 -7.04 -20.77 20.59
N THR A 76 -7.53 -20.47 19.38
CA THR A 76 -6.82 -20.64 18.12
C THR A 76 -7.01 -19.42 17.23
N TYR A 77 -6.10 -19.19 16.28
CA TYR A 77 -6.30 -18.14 15.27
C TYR A 77 -7.08 -18.71 14.08
N ASN A 78 -8.13 -18.01 13.66
CA ASN A 78 -8.89 -18.37 12.46
C ASN A 78 -8.51 -17.43 11.32
N ALA A 79 -7.74 -17.95 10.36
CA ALA A 79 -7.28 -17.18 9.20
C ALA A 79 -8.43 -16.72 8.27
N THR A 80 -9.53 -17.47 8.20
CA THR A 80 -10.69 -17.14 7.37
C THR A 80 -11.35 -15.84 7.81
N VAL A 81 -11.44 -15.61 9.12
CA VAL A 81 -12.00 -14.37 9.70
C VAL A 81 -10.93 -13.41 10.22
N SER A 82 -9.66 -13.80 10.11
CA SER A 82 -8.49 -13.04 10.58
C SER A 82 -8.57 -12.61 12.06
N LYS A 83 -9.15 -13.45 12.92
CA LYS A 83 -9.37 -13.17 14.36
C LYS A 83 -9.10 -14.41 15.23
N PRO A 84 -8.76 -14.23 16.52
CA PRO A 84 -8.70 -15.35 17.47
C PRO A 84 -10.09 -15.86 17.83
N GLN A 85 -10.20 -17.17 18.07
CA GLN A 85 -11.40 -17.86 18.51
C GLN A 85 -11.11 -18.69 19.76
N CYS A 86 -11.88 -18.46 20.81
CA CYS A 86 -11.83 -19.20 22.04
C CYS A 86 -12.45 -20.58 21.86
N THR A 87 -11.71 -21.61 22.26
CA THR A 87 -12.13 -23.01 22.23
C THR A 87 -12.51 -23.53 23.61
N ASN A 88 -12.08 -22.86 24.68
CA ASN A 88 -12.40 -23.23 26.06
C ASN A 88 -12.51 -21.99 26.98
N CYS A 89 -13.63 -21.87 27.69
CA CYS A 89 -13.92 -20.79 28.63
C CYS A 89 -13.92 -21.26 30.11
N GLY A 90 -13.34 -22.42 30.41
CA GLY A 90 -13.39 -23.02 31.73
C GLY A 90 -14.82 -23.36 32.16
N SER A 91 -15.32 -22.71 33.21
CA SER A 91 -16.69 -22.89 33.72
C SER A 91 -17.76 -22.15 32.91
N LYS A 92 -17.36 -21.18 32.08
CA LYS A 92 -18.25 -20.41 31.19
C LYS A 92 -18.47 -21.13 29.86
N LYS A 93 -19.38 -20.62 29.03
CA LYS A 93 -19.63 -21.14 27.68
C LYS A 93 -19.07 -20.21 26.62
N VAL A 94 -18.55 -20.81 25.54
CA VAL A 94 -18.14 -20.08 24.33
C VAL A 94 -19.41 -19.63 23.62
N LYS A 95 -19.46 -18.36 23.24
CA LYS A 95 -20.49 -17.77 22.37
C LYS A 95 -19.80 -17.26 21.10
N TYR A 96 -20.22 -17.81 19.96
CA TYR A 96 -19.71 -17.47 18.63
C TYR A 96 -20.55 -16.35 18.04
N MET A 97 -19.91 -15.24 17.74
CA MET A 97 -20.54 -14.09 17.10
C MET A 97 -20.62 -14.29 15.59
N ILE A 98 -21.49 -13.53 14.94
CA ILE A 98 -21.71 -13.66 13.49
C ILE A 98 -20.51 -13.26 12.63
N ASP A 99 -19.62 -12.42 13.16
CA ASP A 99 -18.37 -12.01 12.52
C ASP A 99 -17.23 -13.04 12.71
N GLY A 100 -17.55 -14.19 13.31
CA GLY A 100 -16.61 -15.26 13.61
C GLY A 100 -15.77 -15.04 14.87
N SER A 101 -15.92 -13.91 15.57
CA SER A 101 -15.29 -13.72 16.88
C SER A 101 -15.98 -14.56 17.96
N THR A 102 -15.36 -14.68 19.13
CA THR A 102 -15.91 -15.45 20.25
C THR A 102 -15.75 -14.71 21.56
N VAL A 103 -16.70 -14.92 22.46
CA VAL A 103 -16.63 -14.41 23.83
C VAL A 103 -17.00 -15.51 24.84
N CYS A 104 -16.52 -15.38 26.06
CA CYS A 104 -16.85 -16.29 27.16
C CYS A 104 -17.96 -15.69 28.03
N ILE A 105 -19.10 -16.39 28.12
CA ILE A 105 -20.30 -15.89 28.79
C ILE A 105 -20.79 -16.84 29.89
N ASP A 106 -21.51 -16.25 30.85
CA ASP A 106 -22.38 -17.00 31.75
C ASP A 106 -23.68 -17.34 31.01
N LEU A 107 -23.97 -18.64 30.84
CA LEU A 107 -25.05 -19.11 29.96
C LEU A 107 -26.44 -18.55 30.35
N ALA A 108 -26.69 -18.39 31.65
CA ALA A 108 -27.97 -17.93 32.18
C ALA A 108 -28.29 -16.47 31.86
N SER A 109 -27.27 -15.61 31.71
CA SER A 109 -27.44 -14.16 31.56
C SER A 109 -26.88 -13.59 30.25
N GLY A 110 -25.90 -14.27 29.64
CA GLY A 110 -25.16 -13.74 28.49
C GLY A 110 -25.47 -14.40 27.14
N CYS A 111 -26.32 -15.44 27.14
CA CYS A 111 -26.59 -16.18 25.91
C CYS A 111 -27.68 -15.55 25.06
N VAL A 112 -28.91 -15.51 25.58
CA VAL A 112 -30.10 -15.18 24.79
C VAL A 112 -30.12 -13.69 24.46
N ASP A 113 -30.08 -13.40 23.16
CA ASP A 113 -30.22 -12.06 22.61
C ASP A 113 -30.94 -12.14 21.25
N THR A 114 -30.68 -11.20 20.34
CA THR A 114 -31.37 -11.18 19.04
C THR A 114 -30.91 -12.32 18.13
N ASP A 115 -29.61 -12.63 18.13
CA ASP A 115 -28.95 -13.53 17.19
C ASP A 115 -28.52 -14.86 17.81
N HIS A 116 -28.77 -15.08 19.10
CA HIS A 116 -28.44 -16.31 19.81
C HIS A 116 -29.61 -16.86 20.62
N PHE A 117 -29.67 -18.19 20.71
CA PHE A 117 -30.60 -18.90 21.56
C PHE A 117 -29.86 -19.87 22.50
N LYS A 118 -30.49 -20.15 23.63
CA LYS A 118 -30.03 -21.16 24.58
C LYS A 118 -30.49 -22.54 24.12
N ALA A 119 -29.57 -23.48 23.94
CA ALA A 119 -29.90 -24.86 23.64
C ALA A 119 -30.58 -25.55 24.84
N ASP A 120 -31.44 -26.54 24.55
CA ASP A 120 -32.15 -27.29 25.58
C ASP A 120 -31.17 -28.00 26.54
N ASN A 121 -31.60 -28.20 27.78
CA ASN A 121 -30.77 -28.79 28.87
C ASN A 121 -29.44 -28.07 29.12
N ASP A 122 -29.38 -26.77 28.83
CA ASP A 122 -28.21 -25.92 29.05
C ASP A 122 -26.95 -26.39 28.28
N ALA A 123 -27.15 -27.08 27.15
CA ALA A 123 -26.07 -27.66 26.35
C ALA A 123 -25.07 -26.61 25.82
N GLY A 124 -25.54 -25.39 25.55
CA GLY A 124 -24.69 -24.30 25.09
C GLY A 124 -25.47 -23.07 24.61
N CYS A 125 -24.71 -22.09 24.12
CA CYS A 125 -25.25 -20.92 23.46
C CYS A 125 -25.03 -21.05 21.95
N VAL A 126 -26.11 -20.97 21.18
CA VAL A 126 -26.08 -21.30 19.75
C VAL A 126 -26.50 -20.07 18.95
N LEU A 127 -25.71 -19.75 17.93
CA LEU A 127 -26.03 -18.69 16.98
C LEU A 127 -27.24 -19.12 16.13
N CYS A 128 -28.18 -18.22 15.87
CA CYS A 128 -29.39 -18.51 15.10
C CYS A 128 -29.07 -19.08 13.71
N SER A 129 -27.92 -18.74 13.13
CA SER A 129 -27.43 -19.25 11.84
C SER A 129 -26.64 -20.55 11.89
N ASP A 130 -26.36 -21.11 13.07
CA ASP A 130 -25.52 -22.31 13.21
C ASP A 130 -26.30 -23.58 12.86
N ILE A 131 -25.97 -24.18 11.72
CA ILE A 131 -26.58 -25.42 11.23
C ILE A 131 -25.80 -26.67 11.61
N ASN A 132 -24.73 -26.56 12.39
CA ASN A 132 -23.90 -27.69 12.80
C ASN A 132 -24.36 -28.33 14.11
N GLY A 133 -25.45 -27.83 14.70
CA GLY A 133 -26.04 -28.38 15.92
C GLY A 133 -26.35 -29.88 15.80
N SER A 134 -26.04 -30.63 16.85
CA SER A 134 -26.07 -32.11 16.87
C SER A 134 -27.48 -32.74 16.91
N ASP A 135 -28.54 -31.94 17.08
CA ASP A 135 -29.92 -32.40 17.12
C ASP A 135 -30.78 -31.59 16.11
N GLU A 136 -31.12 -32.26 15.00
CA GLU A 136 -31.95 -31.74 13.91
C GLU A 136 -33.35 -31.29 14.35
N THR A 137 -33.82 -31.73 15.52
CA THR A 137 -35.20 -31.52 15.96
C THR A 137 -35.37 -30.38 16.96
N THR A 138 -34.31 -30.00 17.69
CA THR A 138 -34.42 -29.03 18.79
C THR A 138 -33.36 -27.93 18.76
N ASN A 139 -32.08 -28.25 18.60
CA ASN A 139 -30.97 -27.31 18.87
C ASN A 139 -30.18 -26.90 17.61
N LYS A 140 -30.77 -27.07 16.43
CA LYS A 140 -30.18 -26.67 15.16
C LYS A 140 -30.74 -25.33 14.69
N GLY A 141 -29.85 -24.37 14.43
CA GLY A 141 -30.20 -23.07 13.86
C GLY A 141 -30.78 -23.18 12.44
N VAL A 142 -31.12 -22.02 11.88
CA VAL A 142 -31.61 -21.87 10.51
C VAL A 142 -30.51 -21.23 9.69
N ALA A 143 -30.08 -21.87 8.60
CA ALA A 143 -29.05 -21.31 7.72
C ALA A 143 -29.37 -19.86 7.37
N GLN A 144 -28.37 -18.97 7.52
CA GLN A 144 -28.46 -17.56 7.16
C GLN A 144 -29.50 -16.76 7.95
N CYS A 145 -29.90 -17.25 9.12
CA CYS A 145 -30.79 -16.56 10.03
C CYS A 145 -30.04 -15.57 10.91
N LYS A 146 -30.46 -14.31 10.88
CA LYS A 146 -29.88 -13.24 11.69
C LYS A 146 -30.49 -13.19 13.08
N ALA A 147 -31.81 -13.37 13.17
CA ALA A 147 -32.52 -13.32 14.44
C ALA A 147 -33.50 -14.47 14.59
N CYS A 148 -33.61 -15.02 15.79
CA CYS A 148 -34.49 -16.16 16.04
C CYS A 148 -35.07 -16.19 17.45
N THR A 149 -36.17 -16.93 17.60
CA THR A 149 -36.80 -17.21 18.90
C THR A 149 -36.86 -18.70 19.15
N LYS A 150 -36.59 -19.14 20.39
CA LYS A 150 -36.53 -20.55 20.77
C LYS A 150 -37.63 -20.92 21.77
N THR A 151 -38.37 -21.98 21.46
CA THR A 151 -39.28 -22.68 22.38
C THR A 151 -38.64 -24.00 22.81
N ALA A 152 -38.81 -24.39 24.08
CA ALA A 152 -38.27 -25.65 24.60
C ALA A 152 -38.76 -26.86 23.77
N SER A 153 -37.85 -27.80 23.49
CA SER A 153 -38.13 -29.01 22.70
C SER A 153 -38.56 -28.77 21.23
N GLN A 154 -38.32 -27.57 20.70
CA GLN A 154 -38.57 -27.21 19.31
C GLN A 154 -37.35 -26.53 18.70
N LYS A 155 -37.20 -26.65 17.37
CA LYS A 155 -36.26 -25.84 16.59
C LYS A 155 -36.49 -24.33 16.78
N PRO A 156 -35.46 -23.47 16.78
CA PRO A 156 -35.65 -22.03 16.74
C PRO A 156 -36.42 -21.58 15.47
N GLU A 157 -37.36 -20.65 15.66
CA GLU A 157 -38.03 -19.93 14.57
C GLU A 157 -37.17 -18.75 14.13
N CYS A 158 -36.86 -18.67 12.83
CA CYS A 158 -36.14 -17.53 12.27
C CYS A 158 -37.08 -16.34 12.07
N THR A 159 -36.79 -15.22 12.73
CA THR A 159 -37.60 -14.01 12.68
C THR A 159 -37.07 -13.01 11.65
N ASP A 160 -35.75 -12.96 11.46
CA ASP A 160 -35.07 -12.09 10.49
C ASP A 160 -33.86 -12.81 9.85
N CYS A 161 -33.58 -12.51 8.58
CA CYS A 161 -32.51 -13.13 7.80
C CYS A 161 -31.27 -12.24 7.70
N LEU A 162 -30.12 -12.86 7.40
CA LEU A 162 -28.90 -12.10 7.15
C LEU A 162 -28.99 -11.27 5.88
N GLU A 163 -28.12 -10.26 5.80
CA GLU A 163 -28.00 -9.43 4.60
C GLU A 163 -27.74 -10.30 3.37
N GLY A 164 -28.49 -10.02 2.31
CA GLY A 164 -28.52 -10.81 1.09
C GLY A 164 -29.49 -11.99 1.12
N TYR A 165 -30.36 -12.11 2.14
CA TYR A 165 -31.37 -13.17 2.24
C TYR A 165 -32.76 -12.63 2.55
N ILE A 166 -33.80 -13.30 2.03
CA ILE A 166 -35.22 -13.05 2.31
C ILE A 166 -35.81 -14.21 3.10
N LYS A 167 -36.69 -13.90 4.06
CA LYS A 167 -37.43 -14.89 4.83
C LYS A 167 -38.59 -15.47 4.02
N GLU A 168 -38.64 -16.79 3.92
CA GLU A 168 -39.72 -17.56 3.29
C GLU A 168 -40.38 -18.47 4.34
N GLY A 169 -41.71 -18.52 4.33
CA GLY A 169 -42.50 -19.28 5.31
C GLY A 169 -42.69 -18.56 6.65
N SER A 170 -43.14 -19.30 7.66
CA SER A 170 -43.47 -18.79 9.00
C SER A 170 -43.27 -19.87 10.06
N GLY A 171 -43.06 -19.49 11.33
CA GLY A 171 -42.87 -20.47 12.40
C GLY A 171 -41.51 -21.17 12.30
N VAL A 172 -41.43 -22.36 12.87
CA VAL A 172 -40.25 -23.25 12.80
C VAL A 172 -39.87 -23.70 11.38
N ALA A 173 -40.78 -23.51 10.40
CA ALA A 173 -40.54 -23.78 8.99
C ALA A 173 -39.93 -22.60 8.23
N ALA A 174 -39.76 -21.44 8.86
CA ALA A 174 -39.15 -20.27 8.23
C ALA A 174 -37.72 -20.56 7.79
N THR A 175 -37.38 -20.17 6.56
CA THR A 175 -36.03 -20.31 5.98
C THR A 175 -35.57 -19.01 5.33
N CYS A 176 -34.26 -18.83 5.24
CA CYS A 176 -33.64 -17.68 4.57
C CYS A 176 -33.14 -18.08 3.20
N GLN A 177 -33.68 -17.46 2.15
CA GLN A 177 -33.33 -17.74 0.75
C GLN A 177 -32.50 -16.60 0.19
N ALA A 178 -31.49 -16.93 -0.62
CA ALA A 178 -30.58 -15.92 -1.15
C ALA A 178 -31.29 -14.95 -2.11
N CYS A 179 -31.04 -13.66 -1.90
CA CYS A 179 -31.28 -12.62 -2.89
C CYS A 179 -30.28 -12.75 -4.05
N GLY A 180 -30.52 -12.02 -5.15
CA GLY A 180 -29.53 -11.92 -6.22
C GLY A 180 -28.17 -11.41 -5.70
N THR A 181 -27.08 -11.80 -6.36
CA THR A 181 -25.71 -11.64 -5.84
C THR A 181 -25.34 -10.20 -5.51
N GLY A 182 -25.84 -9.21 -6.26
CA GLY A 182 -25.62 -7.78 -6.03
C GLY A 182 -26.63 -7.09 -5.10
N CYS A 183 -27.46 -7.85 -4.38
CA CYS A 183 -28.59 -7.30 -3.62
C CYS A 183 -28.51 -7.60 -2.11
N VAL A 184 -28.67 -6.58 -1.27
CA VAL A 184 -28.69 -6.67 0.21
C VAL A 184 -30.07 -7.11 0.70
N THR A 185 -31.16 -6.52 0.19
CA THR A 185 -32.52 -6.98 0.50
C THR A 185 -33.33 -7.09 -0.77
N CYS A 186 -34.13 -8.14 -0.93
CA CYS A 186 -34.91 -8.40 -2.14
C CYS A 186 -36.38 -8.65 -1.80
N ALA A 187 -37.28 -8.35 -2.73
CA ALA A 187 -38.69 -8.68 -2.64
C ALA A 187 -39.00 -10.13 -3.07
N LYS A 188 -38.11 -10.77 -3.84
CA LYS A 188 -38.20 -12.17 -4.26
C LYS A 188 -36.81 -12.80 -4.39
N LYS A 189 -36.72 -14.11 -4.16
CA LYS A 189 -35.47 -14.89 -4.25
C LYS A 189 -34.84 -14.83 -5.64
N THR A 190 -33.52 -14.73 -5.69
CA THR A 190 -32.68 -14.92 -6.90
C THR A 190 -33.05 -14.11 -8.16
N GLU A 191 -33.96 -13.14 -8.08
CA GLU A 191 -34.37 -12.31 -9.21
C GLU A 191 -33.61 -10.98 -9.18
N ASN A 192 -32.84 -10.70 -10.25
CA ASN A 192 -32.09 -9.45 -10.36
C ASN A 192 -33.02 -8.22 -10.28
N THR A 193 -34.23 -8.31 -10.83
CA THR A 193 -35.21 -7.22 -10.94
C THR A 193 -36.00 -6.92 -9.66
N GLN A 194 -35.72 -7.61 -8.55
CA GLN A 194 -36.51 -7.49 -7.31
C GLN A 194 -35.67 -6.97 -6.14
N CYS A 195 -34.61 -6.22 -6.43
CA CYS A 195 -33.71 -5.71 -5.43
C CYS A 195 -34.23 -4.43 -4.77
N GLN A 196 -34.27 -4.41 -3.44
CA GLN A 196 -34.68 -3.25 -2.65
C GLN A 196 -33.50 -2.35 -2.28
N THR A 197 -32.35 -2.95 -1.97
CA THR A 197 -31.09 -2.24 -1.68
C THR A 197 -29.91 -3.01 -2.26
N CYS A 198 -28.97 -2.32 -2.90
CA CYS A 198 -27.80 -2.94 -3.53
C CYS A 198 -26.63 -3.13 -2.57
N LYS A 199 -25.82 -4.16 -2.81
CA LYS A 199 -24.52 -4.33 -2.13
C LYS A 199 -23.53 -3.31 -2.64
N SER A 200 -22.45 -3.06 -1.88
CA SER A 200 -21.34 -2.26 -2.40
C SER A 200 -20.83 -2.84 -3.72
N GLY A 201 -20.52 -1.95 -4.66
CA GLY A 201 -20.19 -2.29 -6.04
C GLY A 201 -21.40 -2.49 -6.97
N PHE A 202 -22.63 -2.26 -6.49
CA PHE A 202 -23.84 -2.27 -7.31
C PHE A 202 -24.74 -1.05 -7.03
N PHE A 203 -25.55 -0.67 -8.02
CA PHE A 203 -26.57 0.37 -7.90
C PHE A 203 -27.91 -0.08 -8.47
N LEU A 204 -28.99 0.55 -8.01
CA LEU A 204 -30.35 0.25 -8.49
C LEU A 204 -30.65 0.98 -9.80
N LYS A 205 -31.20 0.22 -10.74
CA LYS A 205 -31.85 0.74 -11.94
C LYS A 205 -33.27 1.19 -11.61
N GLY A 206 -33.48 2.49 -11.50
CA GLY A 206 -34.78 3.06 -11.16
C GLY A 206 -35.12 2.95 -9.67
N ALA A 207 -36.41 2.87 -9.34
CA ALA A 207 -36.90 2.79 -7.96
C ALA A 207 -36.95 1.34 -7.46
N ALA A 208 -36.78 1.16 -6.16
CA ALA A 208 -36.93 -0.12 -5.48
C ALA A 208 -38.40 -0.57 -5.43
N PRO A 209 -38.71 -1.87 -5.63
CA PRO A 209 -37.81 -2.94 -6.01
C PRO A 209 -37.40 -2.85 -7.50
N GLY A 210 -36.10 -2.97 -7.79
CA GLY A 210 -35.55 -2.77 -9.13
C GLY A 210 -34.38 -3.70 -9.47
N GLN A 211 -33.85 -3.55 -10.68
CA GLN A 211 -32.69 -4.32 -11.16
C GLN A 211 -31.40 -3.78 -10.52
N TYR A 212 -30.51 -4.64 -10.00
CA TYR A 212 -29.16 -4.21 -9.60
C TYR A 212 -28.18 -4.31 -10.78
N ILE A 213 -27.32 -3.30 -10.90
CA ILE A 213 -26.30 -3.20 -11.94
C ILE A 213 -24.95 -2.98 -11.27
N ALA A 214 -23.89 -3.63 -11.76
CA ALA A 214 -22.55 -3.41 -11.24
C ALA A 214 -22.09 -1.98 -11.54
N CYS A 215 -21.43 -1.33 -10.57
CA CYS A 215 -20.93 0.04 -10.71
C CYS A 215 -20.04 0.24 -11.94
N GLY A 216 -19.30 -0.80 -12.35
CA GLY A 216 -18.42 -0.78 -13.51
C GLY A 216 -19.04 -1.24 -14.84
N ASP A 217 -20.34 -1.52 -14.90
CA ASP A 217 -21.01 -2.00 -16.11
C ASP A 217 -21.51 -0.83 -16.98
N THR A 218 -20.65 -0.37 -17.89
CA THR A 218 -20.95 0.77 -18.78
C THR A 218 -22.09 0.50 -19.76
N ALA A 219 -22.36 -0.76 -20.12
CA ALA A 219 -23.45 -1.11 -21.02
C ALA A 219 -24.83 -0.87 -20.38
N GLN A 220 -24.89 -0.87 -19.04
CA GLN A 220 -26.10 -0.63 -18.28
C GLN A 220 -26.09 0.70 -17.50
N GLY A 221 -25.15 1.60 -17.81
CA GLY A 221 -25.08 2.94 -17.23
C GLY A 221 -24.22 3.07 -15.97
N GLY A 222 -23.32 2.12 -15.73
CA GLY A 222 -22.22 2.24 -14.77
C GLY A 222 -21.06 3.12 -15.27
N ILE A 223 -20.07 3.34 -14.41
CA ILE A 223 -18.88 4.16 -14.65
C ILE A 223 -17.68 3.24 -14.91
N ASP A 224 -16.99 3.42 -16.03
CA ASP A 224 -15.80 2.61 -16.33
C ASP A 224 -14.75 2.72 -15.21
N GLY A 225 -14.11 1.61 -14.88
CA GLY A 225 -13.11 1.58 -13.81
C GLY A 225 -13.64 1.72 -12.39
N CYS A 226 -14.95 1.88 -12.20
CA CYS A 226 -15.51 2.05 -10.86
C CYS A 226 -15.77 0.70 -10.16
N ALA A 227 -15.24 0.54 -8.96
CA ALA A 227 -15.44 -0.63 -8.11
C ALA A 227 -16.60 -0.46 -7.14
N GLU A 228 -16.75 0.72 -6.54
CA GLU A 228 -17.85 1.07 -5.64
C GLU A 228 -18.41 2.43 -6.03
N CYS A 229 -19.74 2.56 -5.98
CA CYS A 229 -20.44 3.75 -6.43
C CYS A 229 -21.62 4.07 -5.53
N SER A 230 -22.07 5.32 -5.60
CA SER A 230 -23.26 5.83 -4.90
C SER A 230 -24.24 6.47 -5.89
N GLY A 231 -25.51 6.54 -5.50
CA GLY A 231 -26.58 7.11 -6.33
C GLY A 231 -27.32 6.06 -7.16
N THR A 232 -28.04 6.53 -8.18
CA THR A 232 -28.87 5.72 -9.09
C THR A 232 -28.55 6.05 -10.55
N THR A 233 -29.16 5.32 -11.49
CA THR A 233 -29.01 5.58 -12.93
C THR A 233 -29.16 7.07 -13.27
N GLY A 234 -28.14 7.67 -13.89
CA GLY A 234 -28.12 9.08 -14.29
C GLY A 234 -27.58 10.06 -13.23
N SER A 235 -27.36 9.62 -11.99
CA SER A 235 -26.75 10.41 -10.91
C SER A 235 -25.58 9.69 -10.22
N LEU A 236 -25.08 8.62 -10.86
CA LEU A 236 -24.09 7.73 -10.28
C LEU A 236 -22.76 8.45 -10.07
N LYS A 237 -22.16 8.24 -8.90
CA LYS A 237 -20.83 8.76 -8.53
C LYS A 237 -19.93 7.63 -8.11
N CYS A 238 -18.68 7.64 -8.58
CA CYS A 238 -17.73 6.62 -8.16
C CYS A 238 -17.11 6.98 -6.81
N THR A 239 -17.12 6.06 -5.85
CA THR A 239 -16.52 6.27 -4.51
C THR A 239 -15.26 5.46 -4.33
N LYS A 240 -15.00 4.48 -5.20
CA LYS A 240 -13.76 3.69 -5.20
C LYS A 240 -13.47 3.17 -6.60
N CYS A 241 -12.24 3.40 -7.06
CA CYS A 241 -11.77 2.84 -8.32
C CYS A 241 -11.41 1.34 -8.17
N LYS A 242 -11.50 0.60 -9.26
CA LYS A 242 -10.94 -0.75 -9.37
C LYS A 242 -9.43 -0.69 -9.18
N VAL A 243 -8.83 -1.78 -8.70
CA VAL A 243 -7.41 -1.89 -8.34
C VAL A 243 -6.44 -1.48 -9.47
N ASN A 244 -6.89 -1.48 -10.74
CA ASN A 244 -6.10 -1.11 -11.92
C ASN A 244 -6.36 0.31 -12.46
N TYR A 245 -7.02 1.17 -11.68
CA TYR A 245 -7.36 2.53 -12.05
C TYR A 245 -6.84 3.51 -10.99
N ASN A 246 -6.16 4.56 -11.42
CA ASN A 246 -5.76 5.66 -10.56
C ASN A 246 -6.98 6.53 -10.25
N PRO A 247 -7.30 6.75 -8.97
CA PRO A 247 -8.33 7.69 -8.57
C PRO A 247 -7.82 9.13 -8.71
N SER A 248 -8.68 10.01 -9.20
CA SER A 248 -8.45 11.46 -9.22
C SER A 248 -9.78 12.20 -9.00
N GLY A 249 -9.71 13.45 -8.54
CA GLY A 249 -10.89 14.24 -8.19
C GLY A 249 -11.33 14.07 -6.74
N GLU A 250 -12.61 14.32 -6.47
CA GLU A 250 -13.20 14.34 -5.12
C GLU A 250 -13.43 12.91 -4.59
N GLU A 251 -13.17 12.65 -3.32
CA GLU A 251 -13.31 11.31 -2.72
C GLU A 251 -14.72 10.70 -2.85
N THR A 252 -15.76 11.54 -2.92
CA THR A 252 -17.16 11.10 -3.10
C THR A 252 -17.59 10.98 -4.56
N ASN A 253 -16.70 11.34 -5.51
CA ASN A 253 -16.93 11.25 -6.94
C ASN A 253 -15.60 11.19 -7.71
N LEU A 254 -14.96 10.02 -7.64
CA LEU A 254 -13.68 9.75 -8.26
C LEU A 254 -13.80 9.61 -9.79
N THR A 255 -12.84 10.19 -10.49
CA THR A 255 -12.53 9.84 -11.87
C THR A 255 -11.47 8.75 -11.85
N CYS A 256 -11.84 7.59 -12.38
CA CYS A 256 -10.95 6.44 -12.45
C CYS A 256 -10.26 6.43 -13.82
N THR A 257 -8.94 6.63 -13.84
CA THR A 257 -8.15 6.54 -15.06
C THR A 257 -7.35 5.24 -15.08
N LYS A 258 -7.49 4.47 -16.15
CA LYS A 258 -6.85 3.17 -16.33
C LYS A 258 -5.32 3.33 -16.41
N VAL A 259 -4.57 2.49 -15.70
CA VAL A 259 -3.11 2.68 -15.51
C VAL A 259 -2.25 1.65 -16.26
N CYS A 260 -2.79 0.52 -16.71
CA CYS A 260 -1.99 -0.51 -17.36
C CYS A 260 -1.95 -0.29 -18.90
N GLU A 261 -0.84 -0.67 -19.54
CA GLU A 261 -0.64 -0.49 -21.00
C GLU A 261 -1.58 -1.37 -21.85
N ASP A 262 -2.14 -2.43 -21.27
CA ASP A 262 -3.09 -3.33 -21.92
C ASP A 262 -4.55 -2.91 -21.67
N ASP A 263 -5.36 -2.90 -22.74
CA ASP A 263 -6.77 -2.53 -22.70
C ASP A 263 -7.68 -3.48 -21.89
N SER A 264 -7.13 -4.55 -21.35
CA SER A 264 -7.80 -5.44 -20.43
C SER A 264 -7.07 -5.61 -19.09
N ALA A 265 -6.10 -4.75 -18.73
CA ALA A 265 -5.38 -4.70 -17.44
C ALA A 265 -5.37 -6.04 -16.64
N CYS A 266 -4.31 -6.83 -16.84
CA CYS A 266 -4.20 -8.22 -16.37
C CYS A 266 -5.18 -9.20 -17.06
N GLY A 267 -5.52 -8.97 -18.32
CA GLY A 267 -6.37 -9.89 -19.09
C GLY A 267 -7.81 -10.00 -18.56
N GLY A 268 -8.30 -9.00 -17.82
CA GLY A 268 -9.60 -8.97 -17.17
C GLY A 268 -9.62 -9.68 -15.81
N THR A 269 -8.46 -10.12 -15.31
CA THR A 269 -8.34 -10.78 -14.00
C THR A 269 -8.08 -9.75 -12.89
N ALA A 270 -8.56 -10.01 -11.68
CA ALA A 270 -8.16 -9.23 -10.51
C ALA A 270 -6.63 -9.36 -10.35
N GLY A 271 -5.89 -8.27 -10.22
CA GLY A 271 -4.43 -8.25 -10.16
C GLY A 271 -3.89 -6.90 -9.70
N SER A 272 -2.58 -6.77 -9.54
CA SER A 272 -1.88 -5.49 -9.25
C SER A 272 -0.93 -5.14 -10.40
N CYS A 273 -0.88 -3.86 -10.79
CA CYS A 273 -0.03 -3.35 -11.87
C CYS A 273 1.19 -2.56 -11.32
N ASP A 274 1.95 -3.13 -10.39
CA ASP A 274 3.08 -2.44 -9.74
C ASP A 274 4.41 -2.61 -10.49
N ALA A 275 4.46 -3.46 -11.53
CA ALA A 275 5.66 -3.65 -12.30
C ALA A 275 5.87 -2.48 -13.27
N ILE A 276 6.68 -1.51 -12.85
CA ILE A 276 6.99 -0.31 -13.62
C ILE A 276 8.15 -0.61 -14.56
N VAL A 277 7.98 -0.33 -15.85
CA VAL A 277 9.02 -0.44 -16.87
C VAL A 277 9.24 0.93 -17.50
N ILE A 278 10.49 1.31 -17.69
CA ILE A 278 10.90 2.60 -18.19
C ILE A 278 11.50 2.39 -19.58
N GLY A 279 10.82 2.91 -20.60
CA GLY A 279 11.28 2.84 -21.98
C GLY A 279 12.48 3.75 -22.26
N ALA A 280 13.00 3.66 -23.49
CA ALA A 280 14.20 4.41 -23.88
C ALA A 280 13.99 5.93 -23.76
N SER A 281 12.81 6.42 -24.15
CA SER A 281 12.50 7.86 -24.09
C SER A 281 12.18 8.34 -22.66
N GLY A 282 11.96 7.41 -21.73
CA GLY A 282 11.67 7.68 -20.32
C GLY A 282 10.19 7.62 -19.98
N GLU A 283 9.38 7.19 -20.92
CA GLU A 283 8.01 6.78 -20.68
C GLU A 283 7.97 5.65 -19.64
N MET A 284 7.12 5.79 -18.65
CA MET A 284 6.86 4.76 -17.64
C MET A 284 5.59 4.02 -18.03
N THR A 285 5.68 2.70 -18.16
CA THR A 285 4.56 1.82 -18.42
C THR A 285 4.39 0.84 -17.26
N TYR A 286 3.13 0.52 -16.95
CA TYR A 286 2.76 -0.30 -15.81
C TYR A 286 2.23 -1.64 -16.29
N TYR A 287 2.78 -2.70 -15.71
CA TYR A 287 2.51 -4.09 -16.05
C TYR A 287 2.09 -4.90 -14.82
N CYS A 288 1.48 -6.06 -15.04
CA CYS A 288 1.01 -6.92 -13.95
C CYS A 288 2.19 -7.47 -13.12
N SER A 289 2.20 -7.13 -11.83
CA SER A 289 3.11 -7.68 -10.81
C SER A 289 2.49 -8.85 -10.05
N LEU A 290 1.15 -8.92 -10.00
CA LEU A 290 0.38 -9.94 -9.28
C LEU A 290 -0.90 -10.27 -10.05
N CYS A 291 -1.22 -11.56 -10.14
CA CYS A 291 -2.49 -12.08 -10.63
C CYS A 291 -3.29 -12.65 -9.46
N GLY A 292 -4.34 -11.96 -9.03
CA GLY A 292 -5.15 -12.32 -7.86
C GLY A 292 -6.06 -13.53 -8.06
N GLN A 293 -6.28 -13.99 -9.30
CA GLN A 293 -6.96 -15.27 -9.55
C GLN A 293 -5.98 -16.44 -9.43
N SER A 294 -6.34 -17.48 -8.67
CA SER A 294 -5.46 -18.60 -8.31
C SER A 294 -4.85 -19.36 -9.50
N ASN A 295 -5.48 -19.31 -10.67
CA ASN A 295 -5.06 -20.02 -11.88
C ASN A 295 -4.26 -19.15 -12.85
N TYR A 296 -3.96 -17.90 -12.49
CA TYR A 296 -3.26 -16.95 -13.36
C TYR A 296 -1.94 -16.51 -12.74
N VAL A 297 -0.96 -16.24 -13.58
CA VAL A 297 0.40 -15.82 -13.16
C VAL A 297 0.96 -14.76 -14.12
N PRO A 298 1.84 -13.85 -13.64
CA PRO A 298 2.35 -12.73 -14.42
C PRO A 298 3.54 -13.13 -15.30
N ILE A 299 3.32 -13.23 -16.61
CA ILE A 299 4.34 -13.49 -17.63
C ILE A 299 4.32 -12.33 -18.63
N ASP A 300 5.50 -11.73 -18.88
CA ASP A 300 5.68 -10.56 -19.76
C ASP A 300 4.70 -9.42 -19.46
N GLY A 301 4.43 -9.21 -18.16
CA GLY A 301 3.56 -8.16 -17.68
C GLY A 301 2.06 -8.42 -17.86
N LYS A 302 1.67 -9.65 -18.21
CA LYS A 302 0.27 -10.09 -18.40
C LYS A 302 -0.06 -11.27 -17.51
N CYS A 303 -1.29 -11.30 -17.00
CA CYS A 303 -1.80 -12.49 -16.32
C CYS A 303 -2.20 -13.55 -17.35
N VAL A 304 -1.49 -14.67 -17.31
CA VAL A 304 -1.70 -15.81 -18.20
C VAL A 304 -2.07 -17.05 -17.41
N ASP A 305 -2.79 -17.98 -18.04
CA ASP A 305 -3.18 -19.24 -17.42
C ASP A 305 -1.95 -20.08 -16.99
N LYS A 306 -1.90 -20.45 -15.71
CA LYS A 306 -0.80 -21.19 -15.08
C LYS A 306 -0.60 -22.59 -15.67
N ALA A 307 -1.65 -23.23 -16.17
CA ALA A 307 -1.56 -24.58 -16.71
C ALA A 307 -1.01 -24.61 -18.15
N SER A 308 -1.22 -23.52 -18.89
CA SER A 308 -1.00 -23.52 -20.35
C SER A 308 0.10 -22.57 -20.83
N ASN A 309 0.37 -21.48 -20.09
CA ASN A 309 1.13 -20.34 -20.60
C ASN A 309 2.28 -19.88 -19.68
N THR A 310 2.73 -20.72 -18.75
CA THR A 310 3.89 -20.40 -17.88
C THR A 310 5.21 -20.37 -18.64
N ASN A 311 5.28 -20.93 -19.85
CA ASN A 311 6.50 -21.01 -20.66
C ASN A 311 7.70 -21.62 -19.89
N GLY A 312 7.43 -22.53 -18.95
CA GLY A 312 8.45 -23.17 -18.10
C GLY A 312 8.91 -22.36 -16.89
N ASN A 313 8.31 -21.19 -16.64
CA ASN A 313 8.55 -20.39 -15.43
C ASN A 313 7.83 -20.98 -14.21
N ILE A 314 8.39 -20.75 -13.02
CA ILE A 314 7.86 -21.27 -11.75
C ILE A 314 7.14 -20.15 -11.03
N CYS A 315 5.83 -20.30 -10.88
CA CYS A 315 4.97 -19.27 -10.32
C CYS A 315 3.95 -19.88 -9.34
N ASP A 316 3.70 -19.19 -8.24
CA ASP A 316 2.78 -19.60 -7.20
C ASP A 316 2.06 -18.41 -6.57
N GLN A 317 0.83 -18.64 -6.08
CA GLN A 317 0.01 -17.61 -5.42
C GLN A 317 -0.11 -16.29 -6.20
N GLY A 318 -0.18 -16.36 -7.54
CA GLY A 318 -0.36 -15.18 -8.38
C GLY A 318 0.92 -14.40 -8.70
N VAL A 319 2.10 -14.87 -8.29
CA VAL A 319 3.41 -14.28 -8.62
C VAL A 319 4.38 -15.34 -9.13
N CYS A 320 5.45 -14.94 -9.79
CA CYS A 320 6.53 -15.83 -10.16
C CYS A 320 7.64 -15.84 -9.11
N THR A 321 8.10 -17.04 -8.76
CA THR A 321 9.12 -17.28 -7.72
C THR A 321 10.50 -17.60 -8.30
N SER A 322 10.54 -18.12 -9.54
CA SER A 322 11.75 -18.16 -10.37
C SER A 322 11.39 -18.28 -11.85
N CYS A 323 12.30 -17.87 -12.73
CA CYS A 323 12.08 -17.89 -14.17
C CYS A 323 13.02 -18.85 -14.88
N THR A 324 12.64 -19.30 -16.07
CA THR A 324 13.46 -20.19 -16.90
C THR A 324 14.55 -19.41 -17.67
N THR A 325 15.44 -20.12 -18.37
CA THR A 325 16.48 -19.51 -19.23
C THR A 325 15.84 -18.62 -20.30
N GLY A 326 16.42 -17.43 -20.53
CA GLY A 326 15.87 -16.40 -21.41
C GLY A 326 14.83 -15.49 -20.74
N TYR A 327 14.44 -15.77 -19.50
CA TYR A 327 13.61 -14.93 -18.65
C TYR A 327 14.37 -14.47 -17.40
N PHE A 328 13.98 -13.32 -16.87
CA PHE A 328 14.47 -12.81 -15.58
C PHE A 328 13.30 -12.42 -14.67
N LEU A 329 13.52 -12.51 -13.36
CA LEU A 329 12.55 -12.13 -12.35
C LEU A 329 12.58 -10.62 -12.10
N TYR A 330 11.42 -9.98 -12.18
CA TYR A 330 11.27 -8.55 -11.89
C TYR A 330 9.88 -8.27 -11.32
N MET A 331 9.80 -7.61 -10.16
CA MET A 331 8.56 -7.14 -9.53
C MET A 331 7.41 -8.17 -9.52
N GLY A 332 7.73 -9.42 -9.17
CA GLY A 332 6.75 -10.51 -9.06
C GLY A 332 6.40 -11.24 -10.37
N GLY A 333 6.97 -10.85 -11.52
CA GLY A 333 6.72 -11.50 -12.81
C GLY A 333 7.99 -11.97 -13.53
N CYS A 334 7.83 -12.87 -14.50
CA CYS A 334 8.90 -13.32 -15.39
C CYS A 334 8.83 -12.61 -16.74
N TYR A 335 9.96 -12.03 -17.15
CA TYR A 335 10.06 -11.20 -18.35
C TYR A 335 11.10 -11.73 -19.31
N LYS A 336 10.74 -11.85 -20.59
CA LYS A 336 11.58 -12.40 -21.64
C LYS A 336 12.50 -11.34 -22.23
N VAL A 337 13.79 -11.65 -22.40
CA VAL A 337 14.80 -10.65 -22.81
C VAL A 337 14.72 -10.19 -24.26
N ASP A 338 14.02 -10.93 -25.13
CA ASP A 338 13.92 -10.63 -26.57
C ASP A 338 12.58 -9.98 -26.98
N THR A 339 11.66 -9.78 -26.04
CA THR A 339 10.35 -9.15 -26.28
C THR A 339 10.05 -8.06 -25.26
N THR A 340 9.34 -7.03 -25.70
CA THR A 340 8.84 -5.97 -24.79
C THR A 340 7.79 -6.57 -23.85
N PRO A 341 7.80 -6.25 -22.55
CA PRO A 341 8.68 -5.25 -21.90
C PRO A 341 10.05 -5.73 -21.44
N GLY A 342 10.32 -7.04 -21.40
CA GLY A 342 11.57 -7.58 -20.86
C GLY A 342 12.83 -7.04 -21.53
N SER A 343 12.81 -6.86 -22.85
CA SER A 343 13.91 -6.30 -23.65
C SER A 343 14.28 -4.85 -23.30
N LEU A 344 13.38 -4.08 -22.65
CA LEU A 344 13.67 -2.73 -22.18
C LEU A 344 14.53 -2.71 -20.90
N MET A 345 14.47 -3.78 -20.12
CA MET A 345 15.18 -3.88 -18.84
C MET A 345 16.46 -4.71 -18.95
N CYS A 346 16.39 -5.82 -19.70
CA CYS A 346 17.44 -6.79 -19.80
C CYS A 346 17.72 -7.22 -21.24
N SER A 347 19.00 -7.21 -21.63
CA SER A 347 19.45 -7.65 -22.97
C SER A 347 19.98 -9.08 -23.00
N LYS A 348 20.23 -9.70 -21.83
CA LYS A 348 20.77 -11.06 -21.74
C LYS A 348 20.39 -11.75 -20.42
N ALA A 349 19.85 -12.96 -20.51
CA ALA A 349 19.54 -13.85 -19.37
C ALA A 349 19.91 -15.30 -19.71
N THR A 350 21.20 -15.62 -19.59
CA THR A 350 21.74 -16.97 -19.78
C THR A 350 21.60 -17.84 -18.53
N THR A 351 21.67 -17.24 -17.34
CA THR A 351 21.29 -17.89 -16.09
C THR A 351 19.77 -17.77 -15.91
N ALA A 352 19.09 -18.89 -15.67
CA ALA A 352 17.64 -18.92 -15.43
C ALA A 352 17.25 -17.94 -14.31
N GLY A 353 16.25 -17.09 -14.55
CA GLY A 353 15.78 -16.12 -13.56
C GLY A 353 16.62 -14.86 -13.42
N VAL A 354 17.80 -14.80 -14.03
CA VAL A 354 18.77 -13.73 -13.79
C VAL A 354 19.01 -12.89 -15.04
N CYS A 355 18.83 -11.58 -14.90
CA CYS A 355 19.31 -10.61 -15.87
C CYS A 355 20.83 -10.48 -15.76
N ASP A 356 21.55 -11.06 -16.72
CA ASP A 356 23.00 -11.02 -16.78
C ASP A 356 23.53 -9.68 -17.24
N THR A 357 22.81 -9.01 -18.13
CA THR A 357 23.19 -7.74 -18.72
C THR A 357 21.96 -6.85 -18.87
N PRO A 358 21.84 -5.76 -18.07
CA PRO A 358 20.80 -4.77 -18.26
C PRO A 358 20.83 -4.19 -19.67
N SER A 359 19.70 -3.67 -20.15
CA SER A 359 19.63 -3.04 -21.46
C SER A 359 20.47 -1.75 -21.50
N ALA A 360 21.03 -1.42 -22.67
CA ALA A 360 21.97 -0.32 -22.87
C ALA A 360 21.35 1.09 -22.82
N ASN A 361 20.30 1.29 -22.03
CA ASN A 361 19.62 2.58 -21.85
C ASN A 361 20.04 3.32 -20.56
N SER A 362 20.89 2.70 -19.73
CA SER A 362 21.37 3.25 -18.44
C SER A 362 20.26 3.58 -17.43
N ARG A 363 19.05 3.06 -17.63
CA ARG A 363 17.89 3.23 -16.73
C ARG A 363 17.76 2.10 -15.72
N TYR A 364 18.52 1.04 -15.93
CA TYR A 364 18.53 -0.16 -15.13
C TYR A 364 19.96 -0.55 -14.77
N PHE A 365 20.15 -1.12 -13.59
CA PHE A 365 21.42 -1.68 -13.15
C PHE A 365 21.26 -3.14 -12.73
N LYS A 366 22.33 -3.91 -12.89
CA LYS A 366 22.40 -5.31 -12.45
C LYS A 366 22.60 -5.32 -10.95
N VAL A 367 21.83 -6.16 -10.25
CA VAL A 367 21.97 -6.36 -8.81
C VAL A 367 23.09 -7.37 -8.55
N PRO A 368 24.20 -6.98 -7.88
CA PRO A 368 25.31 -7.88 -7.63
C PRO A 368 24.95 -9.05 -6.70
N GLY A 369 25.22 -10.26 -7.15
CA GLY A 369 25.00 -11.49 -6.37
C GLY A 369 23.55 -11.95 -6.28
N ALA A 370 22.63 -11.39 -7.06
CA ALA A 370 21.25 -11.85 -7.11
C ALA A 370 21.16 -13.29 -7.63
N THR A 371 20.33 -14.09 -6.96
CA THR A 371 20.00 -15.48 -7.35
C THR A 371 18.80 -15.52 -8.30
N ASP A 372 18.46 -16.72 -8.78
CA ASP A 372 17.30 -17.01 -9.64
C ASP A 372 15.93 -16.75 -8.97
N LYS A 373 15.92 -16.56 -7.65
CA LYS A 373 14.74 -16.25 -6.83
C LYS A 373 14.64 -14.78 -6.42
N GLN A 374 15.56 -13.94 -6.89
CA GLN A 374 15.68 -12.54 -6.49
C GLN A 374 15.64 -11.63 -7.72
N GLN A 375 15.28 -10.37 -7.51
CA GLN A 375 15.37 -9.38 -8.56
C GLN A 375 16.85 -9.15 -8.92
N SER A 376 17.17 -9.46 -10.17
CA SER A 376 18.54 -9.37 -10.70
C SER A 376 18.78 -8.07 -11.46
N VAL A 377 17.72 -7.31 -11.72
CA VAL A 377 17.75 -5.99 -12.36
C VAL A 377 16.83 -5.04 -11.62
N LEU A 378 17.26 -3.79 -11.44
CA LEU A 378 16.49 -2.74 -10.79
C LEU A 378 16.54 -1.46 -11.61
N ALA A 379 15.44 -0.71 -11.62
CA ALA A 379 15.42 0.62 -12.20
C ALA A 379 16.23 1.60 -11.34
N CYS A 380 16.96 2.51 -11.97
CA CYS A 380 17.72 3.56 -11.31
C CYS A 380 16.87 4.40 -10.35
N GLY A 381 15.60 4.59 -10.72
CA GLY A 381 14.62 5.38 -9.96
C GLY A 381 13.91 4.64 -8.82
N ASN A 382 14.17 3.35 -8.58
CA ASN A 382 13.40 2.53 -7.64
C ASN A 382 13.97 2.60 -6.21
N PRO A 383 13.33 3.31 -5.26
CA PRO A 383 13.84 3.45 -3.90
C PRO A 383 13.58 2.23 -3.00
N LEU A 384 12.72 1.28 -3.41
CA LEU A 384 12.38 0.10 -2.61
C LEU A 384 13.53 -0.91 -2.59
N GLY A 385 14.22 -1.04 -3.73
CA GLY A 385 15.38 -1.92 -3.88
C GLY A 385 15.10 -3.42 -3.77
N THR A 386 16.15 -4.18 -3.48
CA THR A 386 16.11 -5.63 -3.24
C THR A 386 17.29 -6.07 -2.37
N ASN A 387 17.09 -7.14 -1.61
CA ASN A 387 18.17 -7.81 -0.88
C ASN A 387 18.70 -8.99 -1.70
N THR A 388 20.01 -9.24 -1.65
CA THR A 388 20.61 -10.46 -2.22
C THR A 388 21.10 -11.43 -1.15
N THR A 389 21.41 -10.93 0.04
CA THR A 389 21.70 -11.70 1.24
C THR A 389 21.08 -11.00 2.45
N GLU A 390 21.18 -11.57 3.64
CA GLU A 390 20.75 -10.92 4.89
C GLU A 390 21.51 -9.62 5.19
N SER A 391 22.69 -9.41 4.60
CA SER A 391 23.54 -8.23 4.84
C SER A 391 23.68 -7.31 3.64
N ASN A 392 23.25 -7.73 2.44
CA ASN A 392 23.45 -6.95 1.21
C ASN A 392 22.11 -6.53 0.61
N ALA A 393 21.93 -5.22 0.49
CA ALA A 393 20.75 -4.57 -0.06
C ALA A 393 21.16 -3.59 -1.15
N TYR A 394 20.38 -3.52 -2.23
CA TYR A 394 20.63 -2.62 -3.34
C TYR A 394 19.38 -1.81 -3.66
N VAL A 395 19.53 -0.49 -3.76
CA VAL A 395 18.43 0.44 -4.05
C VAL A 395 18.78 1.37 -5.21
N GLY A 396 17.77 1.82 -5.93
CA GLY A 396 17.85 3.02 -6.76
C GLY A 396 17.63 4.29 -5.92
N ILE A 397 17.70 5.44 -6.60
CA ILE A 397 17.47 6.76 -6.01
C ILE A 397 16.16 7.30 -6.56
N GLN A 398 15.22 7.68 -5.69
CA GLN A 398 13.93 8.24 -6.14
C GLN A 398 14.15 9.45 -7.06
N GLY A 399 13.49 9.45 -8.22
CA GLY A 399 13.63 10.52 -9.23
C GLY A 399 14.94 10.49 -10.00
N CYS A 400 15.69 9.38 -9.92
CA CYS A 400 16.88 9.16 -10.74
C CYS A 400 16.52 8.52 -12.09
N LYS A 401 16.90 9.21 -13.17
CA LYS A 401 16.66 8.81 -14.55
C LYS A 401 17.67 7.79 -15.06
N THR A 402 18.96 8.06 -14.81
CA THR A 402 20.06 7.18 -15.20
C THR A 402 21.05 7.06 -14.07
N CYS A 403 21.72 5.91 -13.96
CA CYS A 403 22.62 5.63 -12.85
C CYS A 403 23.79 4.74 -13.26
N GLU A 404 24.85 4.80 -12.45
CA GLU A 404 25.93 3.84 -12.42
C GLU A 404 25.62 2.75 -11.39
N ALA A 405 25.87 1.50 -11.77
CA ALA A 405 25.62 0.36 -10.90
C ALA A 405 26.47 0.42 -9.62
N PRO A 406 25.91 0.05 -8.46
CA PRO A 406 26.68 -0.05 -7.23
C PRO A 406 27.72 -1.16 -7.34
N THR A 407 28.91 -0.94 -6.77
CA THR A 407 29.90 -2.00 -6.58
C THR A 407 29.46 -2.94 -5.47
N ALA A 408 29.77 -4.24 -5.60
CA ALA A 408 29.50 -5.22 -4.55
C ALA A 408 30.14 -4.77 -3.23
N ALA A 409 29.31 -4.57 -2.21
CA ALA A 409 29.72 -4.12 -0.88
C ALA A 409 29.06 -5.00 0.18
N THR A 410 29.68 -5.09 1.35
CA THR A 410 29.01 -5.55 2.57
C THR A 410 28.10 -4.45 3.08
N GLY A 411 26.79 -4.65 3.08
CA GLY A 411 25.81 -3.66 3.53
C GLY A 411 24.86 -3.19 2.42
N MET A 412 24.21 -2.05 2.68
CA MET A 412 23.31 -1.40 1.72
C MET A 412 24.10 -0.53 0.74
N ALA A 413 23.87 -0.70 -0.56
CA ALA A 413 24.51 0.07 -1.61
C ALA A 413 23.48 0.66 -2.58
N ALA A 414 23.48 1.98 -2.73
CA ALA A 414 22.63 2.66 -3.70
C ALA A 414 23.34 2.80 -5.04
N ALA A 415 22.58 2.73 -6.13
CA ALA A 415 23.08 3.14 -7.45
C ALA A 415 23.41 4.63 -7.43
N LYS A 416 24.54 5.00 -8.06
CA LYS A 416 24.95 6.41 -8.13
C LYS A 416 24.21 7.07 -9.28
N CYS A 417 23.41 8.08 -8.99
CA CYS A 417 22.63 8.77 -9.99
C CYS A 417 23.50 9.65 -10.89
N THR A 418 23.26 9.58 -12.21
CA THR A 418 23.97 10.36 -13.24
C THR A 418 23.06 11.35 -13.97
N ALA A 419 21.74 11.20 -13.86
CA ALA A 419 20.77 12.21 -14.28
C ALA A 419 19.46 12.04 -13.51
N CYS A 420 18.77 13.15 -13.23
CA CYS A 420 17.47 13.16 -12.55
C CYS A 420 16.30 13.31 -13.52
N ASP A 421 15.12 12.88 -13.09
CA ASP A 421 13.85 13.10 -13.80
C ASP A 421 13.27 14.49 -13.47
N GLY A 422 12.55 15.06 -14.44
CA GLY A 422 11.59 16.17 -14.26
C GLY A 422 12.05 17.34 -13.37
N GLY A 423 12.86 18.26 -13.90
CA GLY A 423 13.20 19.53 -13.24
C GLY A 423 14.07 19.44 -11.99
N LYS A 424 14.40 18.23 -11.52
CA LYS A 424 15.30 17.98 -10.40
C LYS A 424 16.76 18.05 -10.83
N VAL A 425 17.63 18.37 -9.89
CA VAL A 425 19.09 18.40 -10.05
C VAL A 425 19.76 17.34 -9.19
N LEU A 426 20.94 16.89 -9.60
CA LEU A 426 21.77 15.98 -8.82
C LEU A 426 22.33 16.70 -7.59
N THR A 427 22.32 16.02 -6.45
CA THR A 427 23.16 16.40 -5.30
C THR A 427 24.64 16.23 -5.66
N SER A 428 25.54 16.98 -5.02
CA SER A 428 26.99 16.86 -5.26
C SER A 428 27.53 15.44 -5.00
N SER A 429 26.89 14.70 -4.09
CA SER A 429 27.22 13.30 -3.80
C SER A 429 26.88 12.33 -4.93
N GLY A 430 25.91 12.69 -5.79
CA GLY A 430 25.33 11.80 -6.79
C GLY A 430 24.35 10.76 -6.24
N TYR A 431 24.01 10.77 -4.95
CA TYR A 431 23.08 9.82 -4.31
C TYR A 431 21.72 10.44 -3.98
N GLY A 432 21.34 11.48 -4.72
CA GLY A 432 20.07 12.17 -4.50
C GLY A 432 19.69 13.05 -5.70
N CYS A 433 18.39 13.14 -5.95
CA CYS A 433 17.77 14.03 -6.93
C CYS A 433 16.78 14.93 -6.21
N VAL A 434 17.04 16.24 -6.23
CA VAL A 434 16.31 17.23 -5.41
C VAL A 434 15.84 18.41 -6.26
N THR A 435 14.82 19.10 -5.79
CA THR A 435 14.41 20.40 -6.33
C THR A 435 15.33 21.50 -5.79
N CYS A 436 15.72 22.43 -6.66
CA CYS A 436 16.70 23.46 -6.33
C CYS A 436 16.30 24.79 -6.95
N ASP A 437 15.20 25.36 -6.45
CA ASP A 437 14.62 26.61 -6.94
C ASP A 437 15.20 27.84 -6.21
N ILE A 438 16.47 27.78 -5.82
CA ILE A 438 17.16 28.87 -5.12
C ILE A 438 17.98 29.69 -6.13
N ALA A 439 17.65 30.97 -6.26
CA ALA A 439 18.38 31.88 -7.14
C ALA A 439 19.87 31.94 -6.79
N GLY A 440 20.73 31.70 -7.79
CA GLY A 440 22.18 31.70 -7.61
C GLY A 440 22.75 30.42 -6.97
N CYS A 441 21.94 29.40 -6.73
CA CYS A 441 22.41 28.10 -6.24
C CYS A 441 22.87 27.20 -7.40
N SER A 442 24.04 26.57 -7.27
CA SER A 442 24.60 25.65 -8.25
C SER A 442 24.47 24.17 -7.85
N ALA A 443 24.29 23.86 -6.57
CA ALA A 443 23.98 22.52 -6.08
C ALA A 443 23.18 22.58 -4.78
N CYS A 444 22.18 21.70 -4.65
CA CYS A 444 21.38 21.55 -3.44
C CYS A 444 21.63 20.19 -2.78
N ARG A 445 21.73 20.16 -1.45
CA ARG A 445 21.87 18.90 -0.67
C ARG A 445 20.54 18.23 -0.38
N ALA A 446 19.46 19.00 -0.36
CA ALA A 446 18.08 18.58 -0.12
C ALA A 446 17.13 19.58 -0.84
N ASP A 447 15.84 19.27 -0.88
CA ASP A 447 14.84 20.14 -1.51
C ASP A 447 14.94 21.56 -0.95
N ASN A 448 15.25 22.52 -1.82
CA ASN A 448 15.44 23.94 -1.48
C ASN A 448 16.43 24.17 -0.32
N MET A 449 17.51 23.40 -0.26
CA MET A 449 18.63 23.63 0.63
C MET A 449 19.95 23.68 -0.14
N CYS A 450 20.46 24.88 -0.38
CA CYS A 450 21.66 25.08 -1.17
C CYS A 450 22.93 24.62 -0.42
N GLU A 451 23.81 23.91 -1.10
CA GLU A 451 25.13 23.52 -0.59
C GLU A 451 26.29 24.16 -1.35
N ALA A 452 26.04 24.66 -2.57
CA ALA A 452 27.01 25.42 -3.35
C ALA A 452 26.31 26.51 -4.15
N CYS A 453 26.86 27.72 -4.12
CA CYS A 453 26.38 28.85 -4.91
C CYS A 453 27.18 29.01 -6.20
N GLY A 454 26.51 29.42 -7.28
CA GLY A 454 27.15 29.80 -8.52
C GLY A 454 27.94 31.12 -8.41
N ASP A 455 28.67 31.43 -9.47
CA ASP A 455 29.53 32.62 -9.51
C ASP A 455 28.77 33.91 -9.20
N GLY A 456 29.35 34.76 -8.33
CA GLY A 456 28.73 36.00 -7.88
C GLY A 456 27.80 35.87 -6.67
N TYR A 457 27.65 34.67 -6.12
CA TYR A 457 26.84 34.41 -4.93
C TYR A 457 27.68 33.76 -3.82
N ARG A 458 27.33 34.04 -2.56
CA ARG A 458 27.93 33.41 -1.37
C ARG A 458 26.85 32.68 -0.61
N LEU A 459 27.20 31.50 -0.10
CA LEU A 459 26.32 30.69 0.72
C LEU A 459 26.15 31.35 2.10
N GLU A 460 24.92 31.69 2.46
CA GLU A 460 24.53 32.04 3.82
C GLU A 460 23.43 31.09 4.29
N GLY A 461 23.80 30.20 5.22
CA GLY A 461 22.94 29.10 5.63
C GLY A 461 22.66 28.17 4.46
N ASP A 462 21.37 28.01 4.14
CA ASP A 462 20.89 27.17 3.04
C ASP A 462 20.50 27.99 1.79
N THR A 463 20.85 29.28 1.73
CA THR A 463 20.50 30.20 0.63
C THR A 463 21.72 30.87 0.03
N CYS A 464 21.62 31.24 -1.25
CA CYS A 464 22.65 31.99 -1.96
C CYS A 464 22.31 33.47 -1.98
N VAL A 465 23.22 34.27 -1.46
CA VAL A 465 23.07 35.73 -1.42
C VAL A 465 24.05 36.33 -2.41
N SER A 466 23.55 37.23 -3.26
CA SER A 466 24.42 37.91 -4.22
C SER A 466 25.50 38.67 -3.47
N THR A 467 26.77 38.42 -3.82
CA THR A 467 27.92 39.02 -3.14
C THR A 467 28.13 40.50 -3.47
N GLY A 468 27.23 41.12 -4.25
CA GLY A 468 27.19 42.57 -4.40
C GLY A 468 28.55 43.19 -4.71
N GLY A 469 29.26 42.67 -5.72
CA GLY A 469 30.50 43.25 -6.25
C GLY A 469 30.26 43.80 -7.63
N GLY A 470 30.09 45.12 -7.74
CA GLY A 470 29.83 45.79 -9.00
C GLY A 470 30.95 45.62 -10.02
N SER A 471 30.59 45.20 -11.23
CA SER A 471 31.26 45.58 -12.48
C SER A 471 30.49 45.02 -13.68
N ASN A 472 29.39 45.67 -14.03
CA ASN A 472 28.91 45.76 -15.40
C ASN A 472 28.33 47.16 -15.63
N LEU A 473 29.21 48.17 -15.50
CA LEU A 473 29.02 49.43 -16.21
C LEU A 473 29.30 49.14 -17.68
N SER A 474 28.23 49.01 -18.46
CA SER A 474 28.31 49.19 -19.91
C SER A 474 28.88 50.58 -20.16
N SER A 475 29.97 50.64 -20.94
CA SER A 475 30.76 51.84 -21.28
C SER A 475 30.00 52.86 -22.14
N GLY A 476 28.78 53.24 -21.75
CA GLY A 476 27.89 54.07 -22.55
C GLY A 476 26.69 54.63 -21.77
N ALA A 477 26.94 55.33 -20.65
CA ALA A 477 26.04 56.21 -19.89
C ALA A 477 26.68 56.40 -18.50
N ILE A 478 27.19 57.52 -18.00
CA ILE A 478 26.76 58.91 -18.05
C ILE A 478 27.98 59.76 -17.68
N ALA A 479 28.43 60.60 -18.62
CA ALA A 479 29.04 61.87 -18.30
C ALA A 479 27.95 62.73 -17.62
N GLY A 480 28.11 63.08 -16.34
CA GLY A 480 27.04 63.83 -15.66
C GLY A 480 27.18 64.10 -14.17
N ILE A 481 28.35 63.92 -13.54
CA ILE A 481 28.55 64.36 -12.15
C ILE A 481 29.83 65.20 -12.07
N SER A 482 29.76 66.39 -12.66
CA SER A 482 30.75 67.47 -12.46
C SER A 482 30.11 68.86 -12.62
N ILE A 483 28.82 69.00 -12.26
CA ILE A 483 28.10 70.30 -12.33
C ILE A 483 27.41 70.65 -10.99
N ALA A 484 27.25 69.71 -10.06
CA ALA A 484 26.63 70.00 -8.75
C ALA A 484 27.61 70.70 -7.77
N VAL A 485 28.92 70.44 -7.85
CA VAL A 485 29.90 71.10 -6.98
C VAL A 485 30.24 72.52 -7.48
N ILE A 486 30.26 72.73 -8.81
CA ILE A 486 30.57 74.04 -9.41
C ILE A 486 29.42 75.03 -9.22
N THR A 487 28.16 74.58 -9.22
CA THR A 487 27.00 75.46 -8.97
C THR A 487 26.89 75.89 -7.52
N VAL A 488 27.24 75.02 -6.56
CA VAL A 488 27.24 75.37 -5.12
C VAL A 488 28.38 76.33 -4.78
N VAL A 489 29.59 76.10 -5.31
CA VAL A 489 30.74 77.02 -5.08
C VAL A 489 30.56 78.33 -5.85
N GLY A 490 30.04 78.29 -7.08
CA GLY A 490 29.75 79.49 -7.87
C GLY A 490 28.64 80.37 -7.26
N GLY A 491 27.60 79.76 -6.68
CA GLY A 491 26.55 80.47 -5.95
C GLY A 491 27.04 81.15 -4.66
N LEU A 492 27.92 80.48 -3.91
CA LEU A 492 28.51 81.04 -2.68
C LEU A 492 29.45 82.22 -2.95
N VAL A 493 30.28 82.12 -4.00
CA VAL A 493 31.19 83.22 -4.38
C VAL A 493 30.41 84.42 -4.94
N GLY A 494 29.36 84.18 -5.75
CA GLY A 494 28.49 85.24 -6.27
C GLY A 494 27.72 85.99 -5.17
N PHE A 495 27.22 85.27 -4.17
CA PHE A 495 26.55 85.88 -3.02
C PHE A 495 27.49 86.73 -2.17
N LEU A 496 28.73 86.26 -1.93
CA LEU A 496 29.74 87.02 -1.20
C LEU A 496 30.17 88.28 -1.96
N TYR A 497 30.34 88.20 -3.29
CA TYR A 497 30.69 89.38 -4.10
C TYR A 497 29.58 90.43 -4.10
N TRP A 498 28.31 90.02 -4.23
CA TRP A 498 27.17 90.94 -4.15
C TRP A 498 27.06 91.59 -2.76
N TRP A 499 27.24 90.80 -1.69
CA TRP A 499 27.19 91.30 -0.31
C TRP A 499 28.26 92.35 -0.02
N PHE A 500 29.50 92.16 -0.48
CA PHE A 500 30.58 93.13 -0.25
C PHE A 500 30.48 94.37 -1.14
N ILE A 501 29.98 94.27 -2.38
CA ILE A 501 29.85 95.42 -3.28
C ILE A 501 28.63 96.28 -2.93
N CYS A 502 27.50 95.69 -2.53
CA CYS A 502 26.28 96.45 -2.24
C CYS A 502 26.20 97.00 -0.81
N ARG A 503 27.08 96.57 0.12
CA ARG A 503 27.20 97.20 1.45
C ARG A 503 28.16 98.39 1.53
N GLY A 504 28.86 98.72 0.45
CA GLY A 504 29.77 99.86 0.39
C GLY A 504 29.15 101.18 -0.06
N LYS A 505 27.83 101.22 -0.34
CA LYS A 505 27.13 102.43 -0.82
C LYS A 505 25.65 102.43 -0.38
N ALA A 506 25.44 102.50 0.93
CA ALA A 506 24.23 103.01 1.57
C ALA A 506 24.57 103.43 3.00
#